data_AF-A0A1J5TCX0-F1
#
_entry.id   AF-A0A1J5TCX0-F1
#
_cell.length_a   1.000
_cell.length_b   1.000
_cell.length_c   1.000
_cell.angle_alpha   90.00
_cell.angle_beta   90.00
_cell.angle_gamma   90.00
#
_symmetry.space_group_name_H-M   'P 1'
#
loop_
_entity.id
_entity.type
_entity.pdbx_description
1 polymer ?
#
loop_
_entity_poly.entity_id
_entity_poly.type
_entity_poly.pdbx_seq_one_letter_code
_entity_poly.pdbx_strand_id
1 'polypeptide(L)'
;MSVPRFWRELDTRYNLIGSYCKITDTYHYPRRSFNPEAGRESIGSMEDYQFKGTGTVVTPTVVHQAQTGYEMFGPYCMAIIELDEGPRITSQIVDCRPDTVKSGMRVKSVFRKLGEDSESGILHYGTKFILFGNDSDDELDEDNIDNVEL
;
A
#
# COMPACT_ATOMS: atom_id res chain seq x y z
N MET A 1 0.79 10.47 14.56
CA MET A 1 1.81 9.43 14.91
C MET A 1 2.99 10.16 15.51
N SER A 2 3.70 9.69 16.54
CA SER A 2 4.81 10.50 17.08
C SER A 2 5.93 10.69 16.04
N VAL A 3 6.43 11.92 15.90
CA VAL A 3 7.48 12.30 14.93
C VAL A 3 8.69 11.35 14.95
N PRO A 4 9.27 11.00 16.12
CA PRO A 4 10.45 10.13 16.16
C PRO A 4 10.17 8.69 15.71
N ARG A 5 8.92 8.22 15.85
CA ARG A 5 8.53 6.88 15.38
C ARG A 5 8.46 6.88 13.86
N PHE A 6 7.78 7.87 13.28
CA PHE A 6 7.65 7.97 11.82
C PHE A 6 9.02 8.06 11.15
N TRP A 7 9.93 8.89 11.70
CA TRP A 7 11.29 9.05 11.18
C TRP A 7 12.09 7.73 11.14
N ARG A 8 11.98 6.87 12.16
CA ARG A 8 12.67 5.56 12.18
C ARG A 8 12.13 4.54 11.18
N GLU A 9 10.91 4.75 10.70
CA GLU A 9 10.22 3.83 9.80
C GLU A 9 10.21 4.34 8.33
N LEU A 10 10.93 5.43 8.02
CA LEU A 10 10.92 6.07 6.70
C LEU A 10 11.30 5.10 5.58
N ASP A 11 12.41 4.37 5.74
CA ASP A 11 12.91 3.42 4.74
C ASP A 11 11.87 2.35 4.39
N THR A 12 11.23 1.76 5.41
CA THR A 12 10.15 0.80 5.23
C THR A 12 8.93 1.44 4.56
N ARG A 13 8.52 2.63 4.98
CA ARG A 13 7.29 3.28 4.48
C ARG A 13 7.43 3.82 3.07
N TYR A 14 8.60 4.31 2.71
CA TYR A 14 8.87 5.02 1.45
C TYR A 14 9.28 4.06 0.35
N ASN A 15 10.19 3.14 0.68
CA ASN A 15 10.85 2.27 -0.30
C ASN A 15 10.43 0.81 -0.18
N LEU A 16 9.43 0.50 0.66
CA LEU A 16 9.02 -0.86 0.99
C LEU A 16 10.22 -1.74 1.42
N ILE A 17 11.12 -1.20 2.25
CA ILE A 17 12.26 -1.99 2.77
C ILE A 17 11.78 -2.84 3.95
N GLY A 18 11.88 -4.16 3.80
CA GLY A 18 11.67 -5.12 4.88
C GLY A 18 12.93 -5.96 5.13
N SER A 19 12.75 -7.24 5.45
CA SER A 19 13.85 -8.13 5.77
C SER A 19 13.76 -9.46 5.05
N TYR A 20 14.91 -10.02 4.71
CA TYR A 20 15.05 -11.36 4.16
C TYR A 20 15.92 -12.21 5.09
N CYS A 21 15.46 -13.41 5.42
CA CYS A 21 16.18 -14.34 6.28
C CYS A 21 16.93 -15.38 5.44
N LYS A 22 18.27 -15.37 5.51
CA LYS A 22 19.12 -16.31 4.76
C LYS A 22 18.99 -17.78 5.17
N ILE A 23 18.52 -18.04 6.40
CA ILE A 23 18.43 -19.41 6.94
C ILE A 23 17.18 -20.12 6.44
N THR A 24 16.07 -19.42 6.42
CA THR A 24 14.75 -19.98 6.07
C THR A 24 14.29 -19.62 4.66
N ASP A 25 15.04 -18.77 3.95
CA ASP A 25 14.69 -18.27 2.62
C ASP A 25 13.30 -17.59 2.61
N THR A 26 12.99 -16.83 3.67
CA THR A 26 11.69 -16.14 3.83
C THR A 26 11.84 -14.62 3.88
N TYR A 27 10.86 -13.95 3.28
CA TYR A 27 10.72 -12.50 3.29
C TYR A 27 9.77 -12.05 4.40
N HIS A 28 10.08 -10.93 5.02
CA HIS A 28 9.32 -10.35 6.12
C HIS A 28 9.09 -8.85 5.87
N TYR A 29 7.85 -8.43 6.05
CA TYR A 29 7.48 -7.02 6.06
C TYR A 29 6.51 -6.77 7.25
N PRO A 30 6.69 -5.72 8.06
CA PRO A 30 7.80 -4.74 8.08
C PRO A 30 9.16 -5.37 8.40
N ARG A 31 10.23 -4.55 8.37
CA ARG A 31 11.59 -4.94 8.77
C ARG A 31 11.62 -5.59 10.16
N ARG A 32 12.32 -6.72 10.31
CA ARG A 32 12.46 -7.47 11.56
C ARG A 32 13.93 -7.75 11.90
N SER A 33 14.23 -7.81 13.20
CA SER A 33 15.57 -8.17 13.70
C SER A 33 15.80 -9.69 13.81
N PHE A 34 14.73 -10.49 13.78
CA PHE A 34 14.79 -11.95 13.81
C PHE A 34 13.58 -12.55 13.07
N ASN A 35 13.75 -13.76 12.55
CA ASN A 35 12.67 -14.58 11.99
C ASN A 35 12.01 -15.40 13.13
N PRO A 36 10.67 -15.34 13.29
CA PRO A 36 9.93 -16.21 14.22
C PRO A 36 10.18 -17.71 14.08
N GLU A 37 10.42 -18.22 12.87
CA GLU A 37 10.58 -19.66 12.61
C GLU A 37 11.94 -20.19 13.12
N ALA A 38 13.03 -19.49 12.80
CA ALA A 38 14.38 -19.83 13.23
C ALA A 38 14.74 -19.25 14.62
N GLY A 39 13.89 -18.38 15.17
CA GLY A 39 14.09 -17.74 16.46
C GLY A 39 15.44 -17.02 16.54
N ARG A 40 16.23 -17.33 17.58
CA ARG A 40 17.51 -16.65 17.84
C ARG A 40 18.60 -16.97 16.81
N GLU A 41 18.52 -18.09 16.10
CA GLU A 41 19.52 -18.47 15.10
C GLU A 41 19.54 -17.51 13.91
N SER A 42 18.40 -16.88 13.62
CA SER A 42 18.28 -15.87 12.57
C SER A 42 18.97 -14.54 12.90
N ILE A 43 19.35 -14.30 14.15
CA ILE A 43 20.00 -13.05 14.55
C ILE A 43 21.37 -12.96 13.86
N GLY A 44 21.58 -11.93 13.04
CA GLY A 44 22.77 -11.76 12.20
C GLY A 44 22.66 -12.34 10.79
N SER A 45 21.61 -13.11 10.50
CA SER A 45 21.30 -13.65 9.17
C SER A 45 20.09 -12.98 8.51
N MET A 46 19.60 -11.88 9.10
CA MET A 46 18.55 -11.02 8.57
C MET A 46 19.19 -9.88 7.78
N GLU A 47 18.84 -9.75 6.50
CA GLU A 47 19.32 -8.67 5.63
C GLU A 47 18.17 -7.78 5.17
N ASP A 48 18.49 -6.53 4.87
CA ASP A 48 17.50 -5.59 4.32
C ASP A 48 17.17 -5.99 2.89
N TYR A 49 15.87 -6.04 2.57
CA TYR A 49 15.38 -6.40 1.25
C TYR A 49 14.36 -5.36 0.77
N GLN A 50 14.58 -4.83 -0.43
CA GLN A 50 13.67 -3.91 -1.09
C GLN A 50 12.67 -4.70 -1.92
N PHE A 51 11.40 -4.62 -1.55
CA PHE A 51 10.32 -5.30 -2.26
C PHE A 51 10.00 -4.59 -3.57
N LYS A 52 9.60 -5.36 -4.59
CA LYS A 52 9.22 -4.83 -5.92
C LYS A 52 8.00 -3.92 -5.86
N GLY A 53 7.17 -4.09 -4.82
CA GLY A 53 5.95 -3.32 -4.62
C GLY A 53 4.79 -3.73 -5.52
N THR A 54 4.87 -4.89 -6.15
CA THR A 54 3.76 -5.53 -6.86
C THR A 54 3.12 -6.61 -5.99
N GLY A 55 1.82 -6.82 -6.16
CA GLY A 55 1.09 -7.80 -5.35
C GLY A 55 -0.32 -8.05 -5.83
N THR A 56 -1.04 -8.87 -5.06
CA THR A 56 -2.43 -9.26 -5.32
C THR A 56 -3.31 -8.87 -4.13
N VAL A 57 -4.51 -8.35 -4.42
CA VAL A 57 -5.53 -8.09 -3.39
C VAL A 57 -6.03 -9.40 -2.81
N VAL A 58 -5.83 -9.62 -1.51
CA VAL A 58 -6.37 -10.77 -0.78
C VAL A 58 -7.83 -10.51 -0.42
N THR A 59 -8.09 -9.39 0.24
CA THR A 59 -9.44 -8.98 0.64
C THR A 59 -9.56 -7.46 0.68
N PRO A 60 -10.50 -6.87 -0.08
CA PRO A 60 -10.82 -5.45 -0.03
C PRO A 60 -12.01 -5.15 0.91
N THR A 61 -12.07 -3.93 1.41
CA THR A 61 -13.21 -3.37 2.14
C THR A 61 -13.34 -1.88 1.84
N VAL A 62 -14.58 -1.38 1.76
CA VAL A 62 -14.86 0.02 1.50
C VAL A 62 -15.21 0.71 2.82
N VAL A 63 -14.43 1.73 3.16
CA VAL A 63 -14.68 2.55 4.34
C VAL A 63 -15.54 3.74 3.92
N HIS A 64 -16.85 3.64 4.19
CA HIS A 64 -17.81 4.71 3.87
C HIS A 64 -17.77 5.88 4.85
N GLN A 65 -17.60 5.59 6.14
CA GLN A 65 -17.52 6.61 7.18
C GLN A 65 -16.05 6.89 7.49
N ALA A 66 -15.53 7.97 6.89
CA ALA A 66 -14.18 8.41 7.15
C ALA A 66 -14.02 8.87 8.61
N GLN A 67 -12.83 8.64 9.17
CA GLN A 67 -12.45 9.17 10.48
C GLN A 67 -12.28 10.68 10.41
N THR A 68 -12.38 11.34 11.56
CA THR A 68 -12.10 12.77 11.68
C THR A 68 -10.67 13.07 11.19
N GLY A 69 -10.50 14.02 10.28
CA GLY A 69 -9.26 14.35 9.58
C GLY A 69 -9.00 13.58 8.27
N TYR A 70 -9.87 12.64 7.90
CA TYR A 70 -9.81 11.89 6.63
C TYR A 70 -11.08 12.03 5.80
N GLU A 71 -11.94 12.99 6.14
CA GLU A 71 -13.27 13.19 5.57
C GLU A 71 -13.22 13.38 4.05
N MET A 72 -12.18 14.05 3.56
CA MET A 72 -11.99 14.29 2.11
C MET A 72 -11.66 13.03 1.30
N PHE A 73 -11.34 11.91 1.95
CA PHE A 73 -11.01 10.66 1.28
C PHE A 73 -12.15 9.65 1.30
N GLY A 74 -13.24 9.90 2.03
CA GLY A 74 -14.38 8.98 2.11
C GLY A 74 -15.32 9.11 0.91
N PRO A 75 -15.78 8.00 0.29
CA PRO A 75 -15.41 6.60 0.56
C PRO A 75 -14.05 6.22 -0.05
N TYR A 76 -13.28 5.36 0.64
CA TYR A 76 -12.02 4.81 0.14
C TYR A 76 -11.92 3.29 0.32
N CYS A 77 -11.15 2.64 -0.56
CA CYS A 77 -10.86 1.21 -0.46
C CYS A 77 -9.64 0.95 0.42
N MET A 78 -9.79 0.06 1.39
CA MET A 78 -8.72 -0.56 2.16
C MET A 78 -8.58 -2.01 1.75
N ALA A 79 -7.36 -2.52 1.65
CA ALA A 79 -7.15 -3.92 1.32
C ALA A 79 -5.97 -4.53 2.08
N ILE A 80 -6.05 -5.84 2.27
CA ILE A 80 -4.89 -6.67 2.54
C ILE A 80 -4.32 -7.10 1.18
N ILE A 81 -3.05 -6.80 0.96
CA ILE A 81 -2.32 -7.06 -0.27
C ILE A 81 -1.21 -8.06 0.04
N GLU A 82 -1.18 -9.16 -0.70
CA GLU A 82 -0.07 -10.11 -0.67
C GLU A 82 0.94 -9.68 -1.74
N LEU A 83 2.13 -9.27 -1.31
CA LEU A 83 3.22 -8.93 -2.21
C LEU A 83 3.68 -10.18 -2.96
N ASP A 84 4.27 -10.00 -4.14
CA ASP A 84 4.76 -11.12 -4.95
C ASP A 84 5.85 -11.93 -4.24
N GLU A 85 6.58 -11.32 -3.32
CA GLU A 85 7.57 -11.99 -2.48
C GLU A 85 6.95 -12.75 -1.28
N GLY A 86 5.64 -12.61 -1.02
CA GLY A 86 4.90 -13.37 -0.02
C GLY A 86 4.30 -12.58 1.17
N PRO A 87 4.96 -11.56 1.74
CA PRO A 87 4.40 -10.82 2.88
C PRO A 87 3.09 -10.10 2.57
N ARG A 88 2.24 -9.98 3.59
CA ARG A 88 0.97 -9.26 3.51
C ARG A 88 1.06 -7.88 4.13
N ILE A 89 0.53 -6.89 3.42
CA ILE A 89 0.50 -5.49 3.82
C ILE A 89 -0.94 -4.98 3.80
N THR A 90 -1.34 -4.26 4.83
CA THR A 90 -2.60 -3.51 4.83
C THR A 90 -2.35 -2.10 4.30
N SER A 91 -3.00 -1.72 3.22
CA SER A 91 -2.90 -0.37 2.65
C SER A 91 -4.17 0.04 1.89
N GLN A 92 -4.25 1.32 1.55
CA GLN A 92 -5.32 1.85 0.70
C GLN A 92 -5.03 1.55 -0.77
N ILE A 93 -6.09 1.24 -1.51
CA ILE A 93 -6.06 1.22 -2.97
C ILE A 93 -6.66 2.53 -3.47
N VAL A 94 -5.88 3.26 -4.27
CA VAL A 94 -6.20 4.59 -4.77
C VAL A 94 -6.25 4.61 -6.29
N ASP A 95 -6.68 5.75 -6.84
CA ASP A 95 -6.85 5.98 -8.28
C ASP A 95 -7.84 5.02 -8.97
N CYS A 96 -8.81 4.52 -8.20
CA CYS A 96 -9.91 3.74 -8.71
C CYS A 96 -11.17 4.02 -7.89
N ARG A 97 -12.33 3.61 -8.41
CA ARG A 97 -13.56 3.61 -7.63
C ARG A 97 -13.43 2.58 -6.49
N PRO A 98 -13.80 2.91 -5.23
CA PRO A 98 -13.62 1.99 -4.12
C PRO A 98 -14.31 0.63 -4.31
N ASP A 99 -15.50 0.64 -4.93
CA ASP A 99 -16.33 -0.55 -5.12
C ASP A 99 -15.87 -1.45 -6.28
N THR A 100 -14.94 -1.00 -7.13
CA THR A 100 -14.45 -1.81 -8.25
C THR A 100 -13.37 -2.79 -7.82
N VAL A 101 -12.74 -2.56 -6.65
CA VAL A 101 -11.66 -3.40 -6.14
C VAL A 101 -12.20 -4.75 -5.68
N LYS A 102 -11.63 -5.84 -6.22
CA LYS A 102 -12.00 -7.23 -5.88
C LYS A 102 -10.77 -8.03 -5.47
N SER A 103 -11.00 -9.08 -4.68
CA SER A 103 -9.98 -10.10 -4.41
C SER A 103 -9.44 -10.69 -5.71
N GLY A 104 -8.14 -10.94 -5.76
CA GLY A 104 -7.43 -11.45 -6.93
C GLY A 104 -6.92 -10.38 -7.91
N MET A 105 -7.34 -9.11 -7.76
CA MET A 105 -6.84 -8.03 -8.62
C MET A 105 -5.36 -7.76 -8.34
N ARG A 106 -4.63 -7.44 -9.41
CA ARG A 106 -3.21 -7.08 -9.36
C ARG A 106 -3.05 -5.61 -9.01
N VAL A 107 -2.03 -5.32 -8.20
CA VAL A 107 -1.75 -3.97 -7.70
C VAL A 107 -0.26 -3.65 -7.76
N LYS A 108 0.05 -2.35 -7.79
CA LYS A 108 1.41 -1.81 -7.72
C LYS A 108 1.49 -0.67 -6.72
N SER A 109 2.63 -0.57 -6.03
CA SER A 109 2.91 0.45 -5.04
C SER A 109 3.08 1.84 -5.67
N VAL A 110 2.62 2.85 -4.96
CA VAL A 110 2.77 4.27 -5.28
C VAL A 110 3.07 5.07 -4.01
N PHE A 111 3.87 6.12 -4.16
CA PHE A 111 4.19 7.04 -3.07
C PHE A 111 3.10 8.10 -2.92
N ARG A 112 2.53 8.24 -1.71
CA ARG A 112 1.40 9.14 -1.43
C ARG A 112 1.51 9.78 -0.04
N LYS A 113 0.85 10.91 0.13
CA LYS A 113 0.56 11.47 1.46
C LYS A 113 -0.38 10.52 2.20
N LEU A 114 0.05 10.07 3.38
CA LEU A 114 -0.71 9.22 4.29
C LEU A 114 -1.56 10.04 5.26
N GLY A 115 -1.07 11.21 5.67
CA GLY A 115 -1.78 12.10 6.60
C GLY A 115 -0.91 13.26 7.07
N GLU A 116 -1.39 13.99 8.06
CA GLU A 116 -0.68 15.08 8.74
C GLU A 116 -1.04 15.07 10.22
N ASP A 117 -0.13 15.51 11.09
CA ASP A 117 -0.41 15.55 12.54
C ASP A 117 -1.29 16.75 12.94
N SER A 118 -1.15 17.88 12.26
CA SER A 118 -1.95 19.11 12.44
C SER A 118 -1.70 20.08 11.27
N GLU A 119 -2.41 21.21 11.21
CA GLU A 119 -2.22 22.26 10.18
C GLU A 119 -0.77 22.76 10.10
N SER A 120 -0.09 22.87 11.25
CA SER A 120 1.33 23.25 11.35
C SER A 120 2.24 22.04 11.65
N GLY A 121 1.71 20.82 11.50
CA GLY A 121 2.38 19.56 11.83
C GLY A 121 3.17 19.00 10.65
N ILE A 122 3.84 17.86 10.89
CA ILE A 122 4.56 17.18 9.82
C ILE A 122 3.60 16.43 8.88
N LEU A 123 3.96 16.39 7.60
CA LEU A 123 3.28 15.57 6.61
C LEU A 123 3.88 14.16 6.62
N HIS A 124 3.00 13.17 6.76
CA HIS A 124 3.38 11.77 6.69
C HIS A 124 3.19 11.27 5.27
N TYR A 125 4.25 10.78 4.65
CA TYR A 125 4.19 10.09 3.35
C TYR A 125 4.43 8.59 3.50
N GLY A 126 4.14 7.83 2.44
CA GLY A 126 4.47 6.43 2.36
C GLY A 126 3.72 5.74 1.24
N THR A 127 3.62 4.41 1.36
CA THR A 127 3.15 3.57 0.26
C THR A 127 1.64 3.31 0.31
N LYS A 128 0.96 3.65 -0.79
CA LYS A 128 -0.38 3.16 -1.16
C LYS A 128 -0.27 2.27 -2.39
N PHE A 129 -1.39 1.71 -2.87
CA PHE A 129 -1.41 0.87 -4.06
C PHE A 129 -2.42 1.37 -5.09
N ILE A 130 -2.15 1.11 -6.36
CA ILE A 130 -3.08 1.30 -7.47
C ILE A 130 -3.34 -0.05 -8.13
N LEU A 131 -4.46 -0.18 -8.83
CA LEU A 131 -4.71 -1.34 -9.69
C LEU A 131 -3.67 -1.38 -10.82
N PHE A 132 -3.16 -2.57 -11.13
CA PHE A 132 -2.07 -2.79 -12.06
C PHE A 132 -2.40 -3.96 -12.97
N GLY A 133 -2.76 -3.70 -14.23
CA GLY A 133 -3.08 -4.73 -15.21
C GLY A 133 -4.58 -4.95 -15.39
N ASN A 134 -5.15 -4.16 -16.30
CA ASN A 134 -5.88 -4.60 -17.49
C ASN A 134 -6.16 -3.33 -18.31
N ASP A 135 -5.22 -2.99 -19.20
CA ASP A 135 -5.47 -2.05 -20.31
C ASP A 135 -6.31 -2.79 -21.38
N SER A 136 -7.54 -3.11 -21.01
CA SER A 136 -8.63 -3.43 -21.92
C SER A 136 -9.88 -2.91 -21.24
N ASP A 137 -10.30 -1.72 -21.70
CA ASP A 137 -11.49 -0.94 -21.31
C ASP A 137 -11.17 0.42 -20.65
N ASP A 138 -10.17 1.13 -21.17
CA ASP A 138 -10.34 2.56 -21.45
C ASP A 138 -10.98 2.68 -22.86
N GLU A 139 -12.21 2.18 -23.02
CA GLU A 139 -13.12 2.84 -23.97
C GLU A 139 -13.48 4.16 -23.28
N LEU A 140 -12.73 5.20 -23.66
CA LEU A 140 -13.17 6.57 -23.50
C LEU A 140 -14.58 6.64 -24.09
N ASP A 141 -15.59 6.89 -23.25
CA ASP A 141 -16.89 7.38 -23.69
C ASP A 141 -16.67 8.74 -24.38
N GLU A 142 -16.20 8.73 -25.64
CA GLU A 142 -16.16 9.89 -26.53
C GLU A 142 -17.56 10.24 -27.09
N ASP A 143 -18.58 9.44 -26.81
CA ASP A 143 -19.92 9.58 -27.42
C ASP A 143 -20.89 10.49 -26.64
N ASN A 144 -20.42 11.61 -26.06
CA ASN A 144 -21.36 12.62 -25.55
C ASN A 144 -20.91 14.07 -25.65
N ILE A 145 -20.29 14.43 -26.77
CA ILE A 145 -20.26 15.82 -27.24
C ILE A 145 -20.91 15.86 -28.62
N ASP A 146 -22.22 15.64 -28.68
CA ASP A 146 -23.05 16.06 -29.81
C ASP A 146 -24.47 16.33 -29.30
N ASN A 147 -24.66 17.52 -28.70
CA ASN A 147 -25.84 18.40 -28.90
C ASN A 147 -25.87 19.54 -27.88
N VAL A 148 -25.03 20.54 -28.11
CA VAL A 148 -25.40 21.92 -27.75
C VAL A 148 -25.17 22.76 -29.01
N GLU A 149 -26.19 22.84 -29.86
CA GLU A 149 -26.29 23.91 -30.85
C GLU A 149 -26.33 25.27 -30.13
N LEU A 150 -25.63 26.23 -30.74
CA LEU A 150 -25.49 27.64 -30.35
C LEU A 150 -26.82 28.39 -30.18
#